data_AF-A0A927VLS1-F1
#
_entry.id   AF-A0A927VLS1-F1
#
_cell.length_a   1.000
_cell.length_b   1.000
_cell.length_c   1.000
_cell.angle_alpha   90.00
_cell.angle_beta   90.00
_cell.angle_gamma   90.00
#
_symmetry.space_group_name_H-M   'P 1'
#
loop_
_entity.id
_entity.type
_entity.pdbx_description
1 polymer ?
#
loop_
_entity_poly.entity_id
_entity_poly.type
_entity_poly.pdbx_seq_one_letter_code
_entity_poly.pdbx_strand_id
1 'polypeptide(L)'
;MELNIKEKIDEIVAKFKNDPELLKKFKEDPIKTIEGIIGVDLPDEQLKGIVEGVKAKFELDKDNDGKIDIIENIGEKLGGVGDKITGIFKKD
;
A
#
# COMPACT_ATOMS: atom_id res chain seq x y z
N MET A 1 -12.47 -22.91 -15.23
CA MET A 1 -12.51 -21.53 -14.72
C MET A 1 -11.07 -21.06 -14.64
N GLU A 2 -10.68 -20.12 -15.49
CA GLU A 2 -9.35 -19.49 -15.42
C GLU A 2 -9.36 -18.47 -14.29
N LEU A 3 -8.37 -18.57 -13.40
CA LEU A 3 -8.21 -17.64 -12.29
C LEU A 3 -7.60 -16.36 -12.87
N ASN A 4 -8.42 -15.34 -13.10
CA ASN A 4 -7.95 -14.04 -13.59
C ASN A 4 -7.21 -13.29 -12.48
N ILE A 5 -5.89 -13.43 -12.47
CA ILE A 5 -4.99 -12.77 -11.50
C ILE A 5 -5.20 -11.24 -11.46
N LYS A 6 -5.46 -10.62 -12.62
CA LYS A 6 -5.74 -9.18 -12.71
C LYS A 6 -7.02 -8.78 -11.97
N GLU A 7 -8.10 -9.55 -12.13
CA GLU A 7 -9.37 -9.27 -11.43
C GLU A 7 -9.20 -9.43 -9.92
N LYS A 8 -8.42 -10.43 -9.48
CA LYS A 8 -8.11 -10.62 -8.06
C LYS A 8 -7.29 -9.47 -7.48
N ILE A 9 -6.32 -8.95 -8.21
CA ILE A 9 -5.58 -7.75 -7.79
C ILE A 9 -6.54 -6.57 -7.60
N ASP A 10 -7.46 -6.33 -8.54
CA ASP A 10 -8.41 -5.21 -8.48
C ASP A 10 -9.40 -5.35 -7.31
N GLU A 11 -9.96 -6.55 -7.10
CA GLU A 11 -10.85 -6.88 -5.98
C GLU A 11 -10.16 -6.65 -4.62
N ILE A 12 -8.90 -7.05 -4.50
CA ILE A 12 -8.09 -6.87 -3.29
C ILE A 12 -7.80 -5.39 -3.04
N VAL A 13 -7.41 -4.64 -4.07
CA VAL A 13 -7.20 -3.18 -3.96
C VAL A 13 -8.48 -2.49 -3.53
N ALA A 14 -9.64 -2.88 -4.08
CA ALA A 14 -10.93 -2.35 -3.68
C ALA A 14 -11.25 -2.68 -2.20
N LYS A 15 -10.97 -3.90 -1.73
CA LYS A 15 -11.10 -4.27 -0.31
C LYS A 15 -10.20 -3.42 0.56
N PHE A 16 -8.94 -3.22 0.18
CA PHE A 16 -8.01 -2.37 0.94
C PHE A 16 -8.42 -0.90 0.98
N LYS A 17 -9.07 -0.37 -0.08
CA LYS A 17 -9.63 0.98 -0.08
C LYS A 17 -10.82 1.12 0.88
N ASN A 18 -11.62 0.07 1.04
CA ASN A 18 -12.78 0.07 1.94
C ASN A 18 -12.44 -0.37 3.38
N ASP A 19 -11.33 -1.10 3.57
CA ASP A 19 -10.99 -1.76 4.82
C ASP A 19 -9.52 -1.46 5.20
N PRO A 20 -9.27 -0.36 5.92
CA PRO A 20 -7.93 0.08 6.27
C PRO A 20 -7.20 -0.86 7.23
N GLU A 21 -7.92 -1.72 7.96
CA GLU A 21 -7.31 -2.78 8.77
C GLU A 21 -6.64 -3.83 7.90
N LEU A 22 -7.27 -4.23 6.80
CA LEU A 22 -6.65 -5.13 5.81
C LEU A 22 -5.39 -4.51 5.20
N LEU A 23 -5.40 -3.19 4.94
CA LEU A 23 -4.21 -2.50 4.44
C LEU A 23 -3.05 -2.53 5.45
N LYS A 24 -3.34 -2.39 6.75
CA LYS A 24 -2.32 -2.53 7.81
C LYS A 24 -1.75 -3.95 7.85
N LYS A 25 -2.62 -4.96 7.86
CA LYS A 25 -2.21 -6.38 7.81
C LYS A 25 -1.41 -6.70 6.55
N PHE A 26 -1.75 -6.11 5.42
CA PHE A 26 -0.99 -6.29 4.17
C PHE A 26 0.42 -5.69 4.24
N LYS A 27 0.61 -4.59 4.98
CA LYS A 27 1.94 -4.02 5.20
C LYS A 27 2.80 -4.91 6.12
N GLU A 28 2.19 -5.57 7.09
CA GLU A 28 2.87 -6.48 8.02
C GLU A 28 3.14 -7.84 7.36
N ASP A 29 2.10 -8.48 6.82
CA ASP A 29 2.12 -9.80 6.22
C ASP A 29 1.31 -9.82 4.92
N PRO A 30 1.90 -9.37 3.79
CA PRO A 30 1.18 -9.28 2.52
C PRO A 30 0.74 -10.64 2.01
N ILE A 31 1.58 -11.67 2.10
CA ILE A 31 1.26 -13.03 1.61
C ILE A 31 0.05 -13.61 2.36
N LYS A 32 0.09 -13.63 3.70
CA LYS A 32 -1.03 -14.13 4.52
C LYS A 32 -2.30 -13.31 4.35
N THR A 33 -2.17 -12.00 4.17
CA THR A 33 -3.34 -11.14 3.96
C THR A 33 -4.02 -11.45 2.64
N ILE A 34 -3.25 -11.62 1.56
CA ILE A 34 -3.76 -12.03 0.25
C ILE A 34 -4.37 -13.43 0.32
N GLU A 35 -3.68 -14.39 0.92
CA GLU A 35 -4.17 -15.75 1.13
C GLU A 35 -5.52 -15.75 1.89
N GLY A 36 -5.61 -14.97 2.98
CA GLY A 36 -6.84 -14.85 3.76
C GLY A 36 -7.99 -14.14 3.03
N ILE A 37 -7.70 -13.24 2.09
CA ILE A 37 -8.72 -12.59 1.27
C ILE A 37 -9.23 -13.52 0.18
N ILE A 38 -8.34 -14.23 -0.51
CA ILE A 38 -8.71 -15.10 -1.63
C ILE A 38 -9.28 -16.43 -1.10
N GLY A 39 -8.87 -16.88 0.09
CA GLY A 39 -9.40 -18.08 0.74
C GLY A 39 -9.04 -19.39 0.03
N VAL A 40 -7.91 -19.39 -0.69
CA VAL A 40 -7.43 -20.52 -1.50
C VAL A 40 -5.96 -20.78 -1.21
N ASP A 41 -5.57 -22.06 -1.22
CA ASP A 41 -4.19 -22.53 -1.05
C ASP A 41 -3.45 -22.40 -2.39
N LEU A 42 -3.11 -21.17 -2.76
CA LEU A 42 -2.29 -20.88 -3.93
C LEU A 42 -0.80 -21.07 -3.59
N PRO A 43 0.02 -21.55 -4.54
CA PRO A 43 1.46 -21.58 -4.34
C PRO A 43 2.01 -20.17 -4.10
N ASP A 44 3.01 -20.07 -3.21
CA ASP A 44 3.65 -18.82 -2.80
C ASP A 44 4.07 -17.92 -3.97
N GLU A 45 4.49 -18.51 -5.09
CA GLU A 45 4.91 -17.77 -6.28
C GLU A 45 3.76 -16.99 -6.92
N GLN A 46 2.56 -17.58 -6.97
CA GLN A 46 1.37 -16.88 -7.47
C GLN A 46 0.92 -15.80 -6.49
N LEU A 47 0.97 -16.08 -5.18
CA LEU A 47 0.67 -15.10 -4.14
C LEU A 47 1.62 -13.90 -4.21
N LYS A 48 2.92 -14.13 -4.42
CA LYS A 48 3.90 -13.05 -4.63
C LYS A 48 3.54 -12.19 -5.85
N GLY A 49 3.20 -12.80 -6.97
CA GLY A 49 2.79 -12.05 -8.17
C GLY A 49 1.56 -11.17 -7.92
N ILE A 50 0.60 -11.64 -7.13
CA ILE A 50 -0.57 -10.84 -6.71
C ILE A 50 -0.14 -9.71 -5.77
N VAL A 51 0.68 -10.00 -4.75
CA VAL A 51 1.21 -8.99 -3.81
C VAL A 51 1.92 -7.87 -4.57
N GLU A 52 2.78 -8.21 -5.52
CA GLU A 52 3.50 -7.22 -6.34
C GLU A 52 2.54 -6.43 -7.22
N GLY A 53 1.56 -7.08 -7.86
CA GLY A 53 0.53 -6.40 -8.64
C GLY A 53 -0.30 -5.41 -7.81
N VAL A 54 -0.65 -5.78 -6.57
CA VAL A 54 -1.38 -4.91 -5.64
C VAL A 54 -0.51 -3.73 -5.18
N LYS A 55 0.76 -3.97 -4.82
CA LYS A 55 1.72 -2.91 -4.48
C LYS A 55 1.90 -1.94 -5.65
N ALA A 56 2.13 -2.47 -6.85
CA ALA A 56 2.27 -1.68 -8.06
C ALA A 56 1.02 -0.86 -8.36
N LYS A 57 -0.19 -1.41 -8.18
CA LYS A 57 -1.45 -0.65 -8.28
C LYS A 57 -1.50 0.51 -7.29
N PHE A 58 -1.15 0.29 -6.02
CA PHE A 58 -1.07 1.37 -5.03
C PHE A 58 -0.01 2.42 -5.35
N GLU A 59 1.13 1.99 -5.90
CA GLU A 59 2.19 2.90 -6.33
C GLU A 59 1.81 3.69 -7.58
N LEU A 60 1.10 3.10 -8.54
CA LEU A 60 0.58 3.78 -9.74
C LEU A 60 -0.60 4.71 -9.42
N ASP A 61 -1.42 4.39 -8.41
CA ASP A 61 -2.45 5.30 -7.88
C ASP A 61 -1.80 6.54 -7.22
N LYS A 62 -0.53 6.48 -6.74
CA LYS A 62 0.19 7.66 -6.19
C LYS A 62 0.34 8.79 -7.20
N ASP A 63 0.39 8.48 -8.49
CA ASP A 63 0.67 9.45 -9.55
C ASP A 63 -0.59 10.12 -10.14
N ASN A 64 -1.80 9.62 -9.83
CA ASN A 64 -3.03 10.12 -10.47
C ASN A 64 -4.03 10.83 -9.53
N ASP A 65 -3.98 10.63 -8.22
CA ASP A 65 -4.83 11.38 -7.28
C ASP A 65 -4.03 11.72 -6.00
N GLY A 66 -3.51 12.95 -5.96
CA GLY A 66 -2.55 13.44 -4.96
C GLY A 66 -3.07 13.61 -3.53
N LYS A 67 -3.74 12.60 -2.95
CA LYS A 67 -4.04 12.50 -1.52
C LYS A 67 -4.12 11.04 -1.04
N ILE A 68 -3.00 10.51 -0.56
CA ILE A 68 -2.98 9.37 0.38
C ILE A 68 -2.19 9.80 1.62
N ASP A 69 -2.84 10.60 2.47
CA ASP A 69 -2.44 11.02 3.83
C ASP A 69 -2.17 9.85 4.81
N ILE A 70 -2.30 8.59 4.38
CA ILE A 70 -2.29 7.41 5.26
C ILE A 70 -0.85 6.93 5.57
N ILE A 71 0.14 7.35 4.79
CA ILE A 71 1.56 7.01 5.03
C ILE A 71 2.31 8.20 5.67
N GLU A 72 1.97 9.44 5.32
CA GLU A 72 2.57 10.63 5.95
C GLU A 72 2.24 10.73 7.44
N ASN A 73 1.04 10.33 7.90
CA ASN A 73 0.70 10.38 9.33
C ASN A 73 1.40 9.34 10.21
N ILE A 74 2.07 8.33 9.63
CA ILE A 74 2.92 7.40 10.40
C ILE A 74 4.35 7.94 10.48
N GLY A 75 4.76 8.79 9.52
CA GLY A 75 6.04 9.50 9.54
C GLY A 75 6.04 10.78 10.39
N GLU A 76 4.90 11.49 10.49
CA GLU A 76 4.80 12.77 11.20
C GLU A 76 4.95 12.67 12.73
N LYS A 77 4.79 11.47 13.30
CA LYS A 77 5.09 11.21 14.72
C LYS A 77 6.57 10.94 15.01
N LEU A 78 7.45 11.16 14.03
CA LEU A 78 8.90 11.28 14.19
C LEU A 78 9.35 12.74 13.99
N GLY A 79 8.55 13.69 14.51
CA GLY A 79 8.80 15.12 14.48
C GLY A 79 10.19 15.48 15.02
N GLY A 80 11.07 15.90 14.11
CA GLY A 80 12.40 16.41 14.45
C GLY A 80 13.19 17.01 13.28
N VAL A 81 12.58 17.20 12.11
CA VAL A 81 13.25 17.73 10.90
C VAL A 81 12.51 18.97 10.33
N GLY A 82 11.59 19.57 11.09
CA GLY A 82 10.94 20.82 10.67
C GLY A 82 11.78 22.08 10.91
N ASP A 83 12.74 22.05 11.84
CA ASP A 83 13.35 23.28 12.39
C ASP A 83 14.59 23.78 11.61
N LYS A 84 15.18 22.95 10.74
CA LYS A 84 16.48 23.27 10.08
C LYS A 84 16.35 24.03 8.77
N ILE A 85 15.14 24.10 8.20
CA ILE A 85 14.91 24.68 6.86
C ILE A 85 14.57 26.18 6.89
N THR A 86 14.35 26.78 8.06
CA THR A 86 14.04 28.21 8.22
C THR A 86 15.30 29.12 8.26
N GLY A 87 16.48 28.57 8.56
CA GLY A 87 17.69 29.36 8.83
C GLY A 87 18.58 29.74 7.64
N ILE A 88 18.36 29.20 6.43
CA ILE A 88 19.25 29.42 5.27
C ILE A 88 18.73 30.53 4.32
N PHE A 89 17.48 30.98 4.49
CA PHE A 89 16.85 31.98 3.61
C PHE A 89 16.81 33.41 4.17
N LYS A 90 17.70 33.77 5.11
CA LYS A 90 17.91 35.18 5.48
C LYS A 90 19.26 35.68 4.96
N LYS A 91 19.23 36.05 3.68
CA LYS A 91 20.22 36.91 3.03
C LYS A 91 19.76 38.34 3.24
N ASP A 92 20.44 39.07 4.12
CA ASP A 92 20.74 40.50 4.05
C ASP A 92 21.84 40.81 5.07
#